data_AF-A0A7X1NK77-F1
#
_entry.id   AF-A0A7X1NK77-F1
#
_cell.length_a   1.000
_cell.length_b   1.000
_cell.length_c   1.000
_cell.angle_alpha   90.00
_cell.angle_beta   90.00
_cell.angle_gamma   90.00
#
_symmetry.space_group_name_H-M   'P 1'
#
loop_
_entity.id
_entity.type
_entity.pdbx_description
1 polymer ?
#
loop_
_entity_poly.entity_id
_entity_poly.type
_entity_poly.pdbx_seq_one_letter_code
_entity_poly.pdbx_strand_id
1 'polypeptide(L)' 'MIVLQSTNDIRKVSLWLGHSDLATTEIYTRADPTEKLEALNAIVPPELRRGSFRPSDKVIAMLKAKL' A
#
# COMPACT_ATOMS: atom_id res chain seq x y z
N MET A 1 -3.17 -7.55 -8.37
CA MET A 1 -2.10 -8.46 -7.91
C MET A 1 -2.00 -9.60 -8.92
N ILE A 2 -0.81 -9.90 -9.45
CA ILE A 2 -0.65 -10.81 -10.62
C ILE A 2 -1.28 -12.19 -10.37
N VAL A 3 -1.21 -12.71 -9.14
CA VAL A 3 -1.77 -14.02 -8.78
C VAL A 3 -3.31 -14.01 -8.74
N LEU A 4 -3.93 -12.97 -8.17
CA LEU A 4 -5.40 -12.86 -8.18
C LEU A 4 -5.94 -12.73 -9.61
N GLN A 5 -5.26 -11.94 -10.44
CA GLN A 5 -5.63 -11.70 -11.83
C GLN A 5 -5.35 -12.93 -12.73
N SER A 6 -4.32 -13.73 -12.43
CA SER A 6 -3.98 -14.92 -13.20
C SER A 6 -4.77 -16.17 -12.81
N THR A 7 -5.20 -16.28 -11.56
CA THR A 7 -5.89 -17.47 -11.05
C THR A 7 -7.38 -17.26 -10.80
N ASN A 8 -7.82 -16.01 -10.72
CA ASN A 8 -9.18 -15.60 -10.35
C ASN A 8 -9.72 -16.30 -9.08
N ASP A 9 -8.83 -16.76 -8.20
CA ASP A 9 -9.15 -17.53 -7.00
C ASP A 9 -8.38 -16.96 -5.81
N ILE A 10 -9.11 -16.30 -4.92
CA ILE A 10 -8.54 -15.65 -3.73
C ILE A 10 -7.95 -16.64 -2.72
N ARG A 11 -8.39 -17.91 -2.74
CA ARG A 11 -7.84 -18.96 -1.87
C ARG A 11 -6.39 -19.28 -2.22
N LYS A 12 -6.05 -19.21 -3.52
CA LYS A 12 -4.67 -19.36 -3.97
C LYS A 12 -3.82 -18.19 -3.51
N VAL A 13 -4.34 -16.96 -3.58
CA VAL A 13 -3.63 -15.76 -3.09
C VAL A 13 -3.33 -15.89 -1.58
N SER A 14 -4.30 -16.35 -0.78
CA SER A 14 -4.09 -16.63 0.65
C SER A 14 -3.00 -17.65 0.90
N LEU A 15 -3.01 -18.76 0.17
CA LEU A 15 -2.00 -19.82 0.31
C LEU A 15 -0.60 -19.33 -0.08
N TRP A 16 -0.48 -18.60 -1.18
CA TRP A 16 0.81 -18.05 -1.66
C TRP A 16 1.40 -16.99 -0.73
N LEU A 17 0.56 -16.28 0.02
CA LEU A 17 0.99 -15.29 1.02
C LEU A 17 1.21 -15.92 2.42
N GLY A 18 0.92 -17.22 2.59
CA GLY A 18 1.04 -17.91 3.87
C GLY A 18 -0.04 -17.53 4.89
N HIS A 19 -1.17 -17.01 4.42
CA HIS A 19 -2.30 -16.63 5.29
C HIS A 19 -3.16 -17.86 5.59
N SER A 20 -3.45 -18.09 6.87
CA SER A 20 -4.30 -19.18 7.35
C SER A 20 -5.80 -18.87 7.26
N ASP A 21 -6.18 -17.61 7.09
CA ASP A 21 -7.57 -17.15 6.99
C ASP A 21 -7.75 -16.18 5.81
N LEU A 22 -8.81 -16.40 5.02
CA LEU A 22 -9.18 -15.63 3.85
C LEU A 22 -9.57 -14.18 4.17
N ALA A 23 -10.07 -13.92 5.39
CA ALA A 23 -10.48 -12.58 5.84
C ALA A 23 -9.36 -11.53 5.66
N THR A 24 -8.10 -11.96 5.81
CA THR A 24 -6.91 -11.09 5.65
C THR A 24 -6.55 -10.79 4.20
N THR A 25 -7.11 -11.56 3.25
CA THR A 25 -6.89 -11.39 1.80
C THR A 25 -8.05 -10.71 1.07
N GLU A 26 -9.23 -10.57 1.69
CA GLU A 26 -10.38 -9.88 1.09
C GLU A 26 -10.08 -8.43 0.68
N ILE A 27 -9.08 -7.80 1.32
CA ILE A 27 -8.59 -6.48 0.93
C ILE A 27 -8.12 -6.43 -0.54
N TYR A 28 -7.67 -7.56 -1.09
CA TYR A 28 -7.23 -7.68 -2.49
C TYR A 28 -8.36 -7.81 -3.50
N THR A 29 -9.61 -8.05 -3.06
CA THR A 29 -10.81 -8.08 -3.92
C THR A 29 -11.28 -6.68 -4.30
N ARG A 30 -10.86 -5.65 -3.55
CA ARG A 30 -11.37 -4.29 -3.74
C ARG A 30 -10.59 -3.56 -4.82
N ALA A 31 -11.23 -3.46 -5.98
CA ALA A 31 -10.89 -2.74 -7.21
C ALA A 31 -10.05 -3.51 -8.22
N ASP A 32 -10.48 -3.42 -9.48
CA ASP A 32 -9.66 -3.75 -10.63
C ASP A 32 -8.39 -2.87 -10.59
N PRO A 33 -7.19 -3.46 -10.56
CA PRO A 33 -5.95 -2.69 -10.52
C PRO A 33 -5.79 -1.77 -11.73
N THR A 34 -6.42 -2.10 -12.86
CA THR A 34 -6.45 -1.30 -14.09
C THR A 34 -7.27 -0.04 -13.89
N GLU A 35 -8.51 -0.15 -13.40
CA GLU A 35 -9.38 1.00 -13.10
C GLU A 35 -8.72 1.94 -12.07
N LYS A 36 -8.04 1.37 -11.07
CA LYS A 36 -7.33 2.15 -10.06
C LYS A 36 -6.12 2.89 -10.65
N LEU A 37 -5.36 2.25 -11.54
CA LEU A 37 -4.23 2.87 -12.22
C LEU A 37 -4.67 3.96 -13.18
N GLU A 38 -5.75 3.73 -13.93
CA GLU A 38 -6.36 4.74 -14.81
C GLU A 38 -6.82 5.96 -14.02
N ALA A 39 -7.51 5.75 -12.89
CA ALA A 39 -7.90 6.83 -11.99
C ALA A 39 -6.70 7.59 -11.42
N LEU A 40 -5.62 6.91 -11.03
CA LEU A 40 -4.39 7.56 -10.54
C LEU A 40 -3.65 8.34 -11.64
N ASN A 41 -3.60 7.81 -12.86
CA ASN A 41 -2.96 8.47 -14.00
C ASN A 41 -3.77 9.66 -14.54
N ALA A 42 -5.10 9.63 -14.38
CA ALA A 42 -5.99 10.73 -14.75
C ALA A 42 -5.93 11.92 -13.78
N ILE A 43 -5.36 11.72 -12.57
CA ILE A 43 -5.21 12.79 -11.58
C ILE A 43 -3.89 13.52 -11.84
N VAL A 44 -3.98 14.79 -12.25
CA VAL A 44 -2.84 15.71 -12.21
C VAL A 44 -2.51 15.99 -10.75
N PRO A 45 -1.32 15.62 -10.25
CA PRO A 45 -0.94 15.93 -8.87
C PRO A 45 -0.92 17.46 -8.69
N PRO A 46 -1.49 18.00 -7.59
CA PRO A 46 -1.35 19.42 -7.31
C PRO A 46 0.14 19.78 -7.21
N GLU A 47 0.51 20.95 -7.71
CA GLU A 47 1.88 21.43 -7.56
C GLU A 47 2.20 21.62 -6.07
N LEU A 48 2.88 20.63 -5.49
CA LEU A 48 3.34 20.68 -4.11
C LEU A 48 4.68 21.42 -4.08
N ARG A 49 4.69 22.59 -3.43
CA ARG A 49 5.96 23.25 -3.10
C ARG A 49 6.77 22.32 -2.20
N ARG A 50 8.00 22.01 -2.63
CA ARG A 50 8.96 21.27 -1.81
C ARG A 50 9.20 22.03 -0.50
N GLY A 51 8.70 21.48 0.60
CA GLY A 51 9.00 21.97 1.94
C GLY A 51 10.31 21.37 2.46
N SER A 52 11.06 22.13 3.25
CA SER A 52 12.13 21.57 4.07
C SER A 52 11.51 21.05 5.36
N PHE A 53 11.65 19.75 5.64
CA PHE A 53 11.26 19.19 6.91
C PHE A 53 12.34 19.49 7.97
N ARG A 54 11.93 20.14 9.06
CA ARG A 54 12.77 20.32 10.25
C ARG A 54 12.15 19.52 11.40
N PRO A 55 12.74 18.39 11.81
CA PRO A 55 12.23 17.62 12.93
C PRO A 55 12.35 18.43 14.23
N SER A 56 11.38 18.27 15.13
CA SER A 56 11.44 18.88 16.45
C SER A 56 12.45 18.16 17.36
N ASP A 57 12.96 18.86 18.36
CA ASP A 57 13.94 18.31 19.30
C ASP A 57 13.44 17.03 19.99
N LYS A 58 12.14 16.93 20.23
CA LYS A 58 11.50 15.73 20.79
C LYS A 58 11.65 14.50 19.88
N VAL A 59 11.51 14.69 18.56
CA VAL A 59 11.69 13.61 17.57
C VAL A 59 13.15 13.19 17.50
N ILE A 60 14.07 14.15 17.50
CA ILE A 60 15.51 13.88 17.49
C ILE A 60 15.93 13.11 18.76
N ALA A 61 15.43 13.54 19.92
CA ALA A 61 15.71 12.87 21.19
C ALA A 61 15.18 11.43 21.23
N MET A 62 13.94 11.21 20.76
CA MET A 62 13.34 9.87 20.67
C MET A 62 14.17 8.92 19.79
N LEU A 63 14.68 9.41 18.65
CA LEU A 63 15.50 8.59 17.75
C LEU A 63 16.88 8.29 18.32
N LYS A 64 17.50 9.26 19.01
CA LYS A 64 18.80 9.07 19.68
C LYS A 64 18.74 8.11 20.87
N ALA A 65 17.62 8.06 21.58
CA ALA A 65 17.44 7.15 22.71
C ALA A 65 17.24 5.69 22.29
N LYS A 66 17.02 5.43 21.00
CA LYS A 66 16.76 4.10 20.43
C LYS A 66 17.95 3.50 19.66
N LEU A 67 19.05 4.25 19.56
CA LEU A 67 20.37 3.82 19.09
C LEU A 67 21.27 3.57 20.30
#